data_AF-A0A1U7LJ69-F1
#
_entry.id   AF-A0A1U7LJ69-F1
#
_cell.length_a   1.000
_cell.length_b   1.000
_cell.length_c   1.000
_cell.angle_alpha   90.00
_cell.angle_beta   90.00
_cell.angle_gamma   90.00
#
_symmetry.space_group_name_H-M   'P 1'
#
loop_
_entity.id
_entity.type
_entity.pdbx_description
1 polymer ?
#
loop_
_entity_poly.entity_id
_entity_poly.type
_entity_poly.pdbx_seq_one_letter_code
_entity_poly.pdbx_strand_id
1 'polypeptide(L)'
;MSLDEQLRKRKERLANIRKRTRPGEADTPSENALQPNLNLSYRNLDPETNAPRLGFLDLPNLSAETTVEAEALKISEQLAVEADKTAHDSTVDLVNLAPKTDNWDLKRDMDIKLERLKGVTDAAIARIVRDRVKGENNHGQGDLVEVVKEQERRNREDLAAENAELE
;
A
#
# COMPACT_ATOMS: atom_id res chain seq x y z
N MET A 1 -31.38 -16.30 -18.89
CA MET A 1 -30.73 -17.50 -19.47
C MET A 1 -31.80 -18.59 -19.56
N SER A 2 -32.19 -18.99 -20.78
CA SER A 2 -33.26 -19.99 -20.98
C SER A 2 -32.79 -21.39 -20.57
N LEU A 3 -33.69 -22.21 -20.04
CA LEU A 3 -33.42 -23.60 -19.66
C LEU A 3 -32.88 -24.41 -20.85
N ASP A 4 -33.41 -24.15 -22.05
CA ASP A 4 -33.00 -24.81 -23.29
C ASP A 4 -31.55 -24.52 -23.65
N GLU A 5 -31.08 -23.31 -23.36
CA GLU A 5 -29.70 -22.91 -23.61
C GLU A 5 -28.71 -23.63 -22.68
N GLN A 6 -29.12 -23.83 -21.42
CA GLN A 6 -28.34 -24.59 -20.43
C GLN A 6 -28.26 -26.08 -20.80
N LEU A 7 -29.35 -26.66 -21.33
CA LEU A 7 -29.37 -28.04 -21.81
C LEU A 7 -28.45 -28.26 -23.01
N ARG A 8 -28.41 -27.32 -23.96
CA ARG A 8 -27.49 -27.38 -25.12
C ARG A 8 -26.03 -27.34 -24.68
N LYS A 9 -25.65 -26.39 -23.81
CA LYS A 9 -24.30 -26.28 -23.25
C LYS A 9 -23.88 -27.55 -22.50
N ARG A 10 -24.80 -28.17 -21.73
CA ARG A 10 -24.54 -29.45 -21.05
C ARG A 10 -24.33 -30.60 -22.04
N LYS A 11 -25.16 -30.68 -23.09
CA LYS A 11 -25.07 -31.72 -24.12
C LYS A 11 -23.74 -31.64 -24.89
N GLU A 12 -23.30 -30.44 -25.25
CA GLU A 12 -22.01 -30.19 -25.90
C GLU A 12 -20.84 -30.56 -25.00
N ARG A 13 -20.89 -30.17 -23.72
CA ARG A 13 -19.86 -30.55 -22.73
C ARG A 13 -19.76 -32.07 -22.57
N LEU A 14 -20.89 -32.77 -22.50
CA LEU A 14 -20.92 -34.23 -22.40
C LEU A 14 -20.40 -34.91 -23.68
N ALA A 15 -20.68 -34.34 -24.86
CA ALA A 15 -20.15 -34.84 -26.13
C ALA A 15 -18.61 -34.72 -26.18
N ASN A 16 -18.05 -33.59 -25.74
CA ASN A 16 -16.61 -33.39 -25.67
C ASN A 16 -15.92 -34.35 -24.68
N ILE A 17 -16.56 -34.63 -23.54
CA ILE A 17 -16.05 -35.61 -22.57
C ILE A 17 -16.09 -37.01 -23.18
N ARG A 18 -17.17 -37.40 -23.87
CA ARG A 18 -17.28 -38.71 -24.54
C ARG A 18 -16.23 -38.93 -25.62
N LYS A 19 -15.93 -37.90 -26.42
CA LYS A 19 -14.85 -37.95 -27.42
C LYS A 19 -13.47 -38.16 -26.79
N ARG A 20 -13.23 -37.61 -25.59
CA ARG A 20 -11.98 -37.77 -24.84
C ARG A 20 -11.86 -39.14 -24.16
N THR A 21 -12.96 -39.71 -23.69
CA THR A 21 -12.93 -40.97 -22.92
C THR A 21 -13.04 -42.23 -23.77
N ARG A 22 -13.46 -42.12 -25.05
CA ARG A 22 -13.47 -43.22 -26.00
C ARG A 22 -12.62 -42.89 -27.23
N PRO A 23 -11.29 -43.11 -27.17
CA PRO A 23 -10.40 -42.85 -28.31
C PRO A 23 -10.49 -43.90 -29.43
N GLY A 24 -11.65 -44.54 -29.64
CA GLY A 24 -11.80 -45.70 -30.52
C GLY A 24 -13.03 -45.71 -31.43
N GLU A 25 -13.81 -44.63 -31.52
CA GLU A 25 -14.99 -44.56 -32.39
C GLU A 25 -15.06 -43.21 -33.12
N ALA A 26 -14.07 -42.99 -33.98
CA ALA A 26 -14.13 -42.03 -35.08
C ALA A 26 -13.16 -42.53 -36.15
N ASP A 27 -13.71 -42.92 -37.30
CA ASP A 27 -12.96 -43.25 -38.52
C ASP A 27 -12.06 -42.08 -38.92
N THR A 28 -10.74 -42.30 -38.95
CA THR A 28 -9.74 -41.73 -39.88
C THR A 28 -8.35 -42.24 -39.46
N PRO A 29 -7.61 -42.97 -40.31
CA PRO A 29 -6.24 -43.34 -40.02
C PRO A 29 -5.35 -42.12 -40.32
N SER A 30 -4.99 -41.36 -39.28
CA SER A 30 -3.89 -40.41 -39.39
C SER A 30 -2.62 -41.09 -38.91
N GLU A 31 -1.76 -41.44 -39.88
CA GLU A 31 -0.36 -41.80 -39.68
C GLU A 31 0.38 -40.69 -38.92
N ASN A 32 0.34 -40.74 -37.60
CA ASN A 32 1.29 -40.04 -36.72
C ASN A 32 1.32 -40.70 -35.33
N ALA A 33 1.23 -42.04 -35.33
CA ALA A 33 1.71 -42.83 -34.21
C ALA A 33 3.23 -42.90 -34.33
N LEU A 34 3.96 -41.95 -33.71
CA LEU A 34 5.38 -42.01 -33.28
C LEU A 34 5.93 -40.59 -33.00
N GLN A 35 5.24 -39.84 -32.14
CA GLN A 35 5.80 -38.62 -31.56
C GLN A 35 6.24 -38.93 -30.12
N PRO A 36 7.55 -39.12 -29.82
CA PRO A 36 8.07 -39.26 -28.46
C PRO A 36 8.14 -37.89 -27.78
N ASN A 37 7.07 -37.12 -27.88
CA ASN A 37 6.88 -35.83 -27.22
C ASN A 37 5.56 -35.89 -26.46
N LEU A 38 5.32 -37.02 -25.80
CA LEU A 38 4.52 -37.03 -24.60
C LEU A 38 5.40 -36.38 -23.53
N ASN A 39 5.31 -35.07 -23.40
CA ASN A 39 5.91 -34.30 -22.29
C ASN A 39 5.18 -34.66 -20.99
N LEU A 40 5.22 -35.93 -20.59
CA LEU A 40 4.89 -36.33 -19.24
C LEU A 40 6.07 -35.83 -18.39
N SER A 41 5.81 -34.80 -17.59
CA SER A 41 6.77 -34.33 -16.59
C SER A 41 6.86 -35.41 -15.51
N TYR A 42 7.68 -36.42 -15.78
CA TYR A 42 8.09 -37.33 -14.74
C TYR A 42 9.11 -36.59 -13.89
N ARG A 43 8.63 -35.97 -12.81
CA ARG A 43 9.49 -35.22 -11.89
C ARG A 43 10.70 -36.03 -11.41
N ASN A 44 10.60 -37.37 -11.40
CA ASN A 44 11.64 -38.30 -10.93
C ASN A 44 11.96 -39.47 -11.88
N LEU A 45 11.53 -39.50 -13.15
CA LEU A 45 11.87 -40.61 -14.07
C LEU A 45 12.72 -40.08 -15.22
N ASP A 46 13.84 -40.74 -15.48
CA ASP A 46 14.63 -40.51 -16.67
C ASP A 46 14.14 -41.47 -17.80
N PRO A 47 13.60 -40.94 -18.91
CA PRO A 47 13.04 -41.77 -19.98
C PRO A 47 14.10 -42.57 -20.75
N GLU A 48 15.38 -42.18 -20.70
CA GLU A 48 16.44 -42.91 -21.41
C GLU A 48 16.88 -44.14 -20.61
N THR A 49 17.01 -43.99 -19.29
CA THR A 49 17.47 -45.07 -18.41
C THR A 49 16.33 -45.88 -17.78
N ASN A 50 15.08 -45.42 -17.92
CA ASN A 50 13.90 -45.96 -17.23
C ASN A 50 14.11 -46.14 -15.71
N ALA A 51 15.00 -45.33 -15.13
CA ALA A 51 15.38 -45.39 -13.73
C ALA A 51 14.95 -44.10 -13.00
N PRO A 52 14.82 -44.14 -11.66
CA PRO A 52 14.60 -42.94 -10.88
C PRO A 52 15.74 -41.93 -11.11
N ARG A 53 15.38 -40.71 -11.53
CA ARG A 53 16.34 -39.61 -11.70
C ARG A 53 16.88 -39.23 -10.33
N LEU A 54 18.15 -39.51 -10.12
CA LEU A 54 18.81 -39.39 -8.84
C LEU A 54 19.72 -38.18 -8.84
N GLY A 55 19.47 -37.22 -7.94
CA GLY A 55 20.10 -35.89 -7.95
C GLY A 55 21.58 -35.84 -7.57
N PHE A 56 22.31 -36.96 -7.64
CA PHE A 56 23.74 -37.05 -7.35
C PHE A 56 24.57 -37.64 -8.50
N LEU A 57 23.94 -38.16 -9.55
CA LEU A 57 24.65 -38.70 -10.71
C LEU A 57 25.38 -37.60 -11.50
N ASP A 58 24.75 -36.43 -11.57
CA ASP A 58 25.35 -35.23 -12.15
C ASP A 58 26.22 -34.56 -11.08
N LEU A 59 27.53 -34.48 -11.33
CA LEU A 59 28.42 -33.72 -10.47
C LEU A 59 27.95 -32.25 -10.46
N PRO A 60 28.00 -31.55 -9.31
CA PRO A 60 27.73 -30.12 -9.26
C PRO A 60 28.66 -29.45 -10.27
N ASN A 61 28.05 -28.81 -11.25
CA ASN A 61 28.70 -28.15 -12.37
C ASN A 61 29.48 -26.93 -11.88
N LEU A 62 30.68 -27.17 -11.33
CA LEU A 62 31.59 -26.13 -10.83
C LEU A 62 31.98 -25.11 -11.92
N SER A 63 31.74 -25.44 -13.19
CA SER A 63 31.96 -24.60 -14.37
C SER A 63 30.69 -23.88 -14.86
N ALA A 64 29.54 -24.01 -14.19
CA ALA A 64 28.34 -23.30 -14.59
C ALA A 64 28.40 -21.84 -14.18
N GLU A 65 28.52 -20.98 -15.20
CA GLU A 65 28.56 -19.52 -15.07
C GLU A 65 27.28 -18.94 -14.42
N THR A 66 26.16 -19.67 -14.48
CA THR A 66 24.85 -19.27 -13.95
C THR A 66 24.60 -19.86 -12.56
N THR A 67 25.43 -19.50 -11.59
CA THR A 67 25.13 -19.79 -10.18
C THR A 67 24.20 -18.71 -9.63
N VAL A 68 23.23 -19.10 -8.80
CA VAL A 68 22.26 -18.17 -8.18
C VAL A 68 22.97 -17.02 -7.46
N GLU A 69 24.09 -17.32 -6.79
CA GLU A 69 24.92 -16.31 -6.11
C GLU A 69 25.52 -15.28 -7.08
N ALA A 70 26.00 -15.73 -8.24
CA ALA A 70 26.58 -14.84 -9.25
C ALA A 70 25.51 -13.94 -9.90
N GLU A 71 24.31 -14.49 -10.12
CA GLU A 71 23.17 -13.71 -10.60
C GLU A 71 22.68 -12.70 -9.56
N ALA A 72 22.60 -13.11 -8.29
CA ALA A 72 22.23 -12.21 -7.18
C ALA A 72 23.22 -11.05 -7.04
N LEU A 73 24.52 -11.33 -7.15
CA LEU A 73 25.57 -10.31 -7.10
C LEU A 73 25.41 -9.31 -8.25
N LYS A 74 25.21 -9.80 -9.47
CA LYS A 74 24.95 -8.98 -10.67
C LYS A 74 23.71 -8.09 -10.51
N ILE A 75 22.61 -8.63 -9.97
CA ILE A 75 21.38 -7.87 -9.71
C ILE A 75 21.64 -6.79 -8.66
N SER A 76 22.38 -7.10 -7.59
CA SER A 76 22.70 -6.13 -6.55
C SER A 76 23.55 -4.97 -7.07
N GLU A 77 24.54 -5.24 -7.92
CA GLU A 77 25.38 -4.22 -8.56
C GLU A 77 24.55 -3.34 -9.50
N GLN A 78 23.63 -3.94 -10.28
CA GLN A 78 22.72 -3.21 -11.16
C GLN A 78 21.81 -2.27 -10.37
N LEU A 79 21.21 -2.75 -9.27
CA LEU A 79 20.34 -1.94 -8.40
C LEU A 79 21.11 -0.79 -7.72
N ALA A 80 22.36 -1.01 -7.29
CA ALA A 80 23.18 0.05 -6.70
C ALA A 80 23.47 1.15 -7.72
N VAL A 81 23.82 0.79 -8.96
CA VAL A 81 24.08 1.74 -10.04
C VAL A 81 22.81 2.51 -10.45
N GLU A 82 21.65 1.86 -10.44
CA GLU A 82 20.36 2.50 -10.70
C GLU A 82 19.94 3.44 -9.56
N ALA A 83 20.15 3.05 -8.31
CA ALA A 83 19.90 3.89 -7.14
C ALA A 83 20.77 5.16 -7.15
N ASP A 84 22.05 5.04 -7.48
CA ASP A 84 22.94 6.20 -7.59
C ASP A 84 22.50 7.14 -8.74
N LYS A 85 22.12 6.60 -9.90
CA LYS A 85 21.62 7.42 -11.01
C LYS A 85 20.33 8.17 -10.66
N THR A 86 19.37 7.48 -10.02
CA THR A 86 18.10 8.08 -9.60
C THR A 86 18.25 9.12 -8.50
N ALA A 87 19.23 8.97 -7.61
CA ALA A 87 19.56 9.97 -6.59
C ALA A 87 20.15 11.27 -7.18
N HIS A 88 20.87 11.18 -8.30
CA HIS A 88 21.49 12.35 -8.95
C HIS A 88 20.57 13.09 -9.94
N ASP A 89 19.63 12.39 -10.60
CA ASP A 89 18.71 12.97 -11.60
C ASP A 89 17.35 13.41 -11.03
N SER A 90 17.03 13.09 -9.77
CA SER A 90 15.78 13.55 -9.16
C SER A 90 15.91 15.01 -8.70
N THR A 91 15.20 15.90 -9.38
CA THR A 91 14.87 17.23 -8.87
C THR A 91 14.32 17.10 -7.45
N VAL A 92 14.92 17.79 -6.48
CA VAL A 92 14.61 17.71 -5.05
C VAL A 92 13.11 17.61 -4.82
N ASP A 93 12.66 16.43 -4.39
CA ASP A 93 11.25 16.12 -4.23
C ASP A 93 10.76 16.72 -2.89
N LEU A 94 10.07 17.86 -2.97
CA LEU A 94 9.62 18.67 -1.83
C LEU A 94 8.72 17.88 -0.85
N VAL A 95 8.06 16.82 -1.34
CA VAL A 95 7.21 15.94 -0.54
C VAL A 95 8.03 15.03 0.37
N ASN A 96 9.20 14.57 -0.10
CA ASN A 96 10.11 13.75 0.69
C ASN A 96 10.98 14.60 1.64
N LEU A 97 11.16 15.89 1.32
CA LEU A 97 11.84 16.86 2.19
C LEU A 97 10.92 17.45 3.26
N ALA A 98 9.59 17.34 3.10
CA ALA A 98 8.65 17.77 4.12
C ALA A 98 8.93 17.02 5.43
N PRO A 99 8.90 17.71 6.59
CA PRO A 99 9.08 17.05 7.86
C PRO A 99 8.03 15.95 8.00
N LYS A 100 8.48 14.73 8.30
CA LYS A 100 7.59 13.61 8.61
C LYS A 100 6.62 14.04 9.70
N THR A 101 5.34 13.73 9.51
CA THR A 101 4.32 13.95 10.53
C THR A 101 4.78 13.37 11.85
N ASP A 102 4.68 14.16 12.93
CA ASP A 102 5.14 13.78 14.25
C ASP A 102 4.67 12.36 14.60
N ASN A 103 5.64 11.51 14.95
CA ASN A 103 5.30 10.23 15.54
C ASN A 103 4.60 10.48 16.88
N TRP A 104 3.71 9.58 17.31
CA TRP A 104 2.97 9.70 18.57
C TRP A 104 3.91 9.91 19.79
N ASP A 105 5.15 9.41 19.67
CA ASP A 105 6.25 9.60 20.61
C ASP A 105 6.79 11.04 20.63
N LEU A 106 6.98 11.65 19.46
CA LEU A 106 7.45 13.04 19.35
C LEU A 106 6.43 14.01 19.96
N LYS A 107 5.14 13.75 19.74
CA LYS A 107 4.06 14.52 20.35
C LYS A 107 4.12 14.46 21.88
N ARG A 108 4.30 13.25 22.44
CA ARG A 108 4.42 13.05 23.88
C ARG A 108 5.66 13.74 24.47
N ASP A 109 6.81 13.62 23.81
CA ASP A 109 8.05 14.27 24.24
C ASP A 109 7.99 15.79 24.15
N MET A 110 7.30 16.33 23.14
CA MET A 110 7.01 17.76 23.02
C MET A 110 6.04 18.23 24.09
N ASP A 111 5.00 17.47 24.40
CA ASP A 111 4.00 17.83 25.41
C ASP A 111 4.64 18.04 26.79
N ILE A 112 5.61 17.20 27.18
CA ILE A 112 6.35 17.34 28.45
C ILE A 112 7.17 18.65 28.49
N LYS A 113 7.79 19.02 27.36
CA LYS A 113 8.56 20.27 27.26
C LYS A 113 7.65 21.49 27.25
N LEU A 114 6.52 21.39 26.55
CA LEU A 114 5.52 22.45 26.47
C LEU A 114 4.83 22.68 27.81
N GLU A 115 4.62 21.65 28.64
CA GLU A 115 3.96 21.79 29.93
C GLU A 115 4.64 22.79 30.87
N ARG A 116 5.99 22.84 30.87
CA ARG A 116 6.74 23.85 31.61
C ARG A 116 6.55 25.26 31.05
N LEU A 117 6.32 25.37 29.75
CA LEU A 117 6.20 26.65 29.05
C LEU A 117 4.77 27.20 29.07
N LYS A 118 3.75 26.34 29.14
CA LYS A 118 2.31 26.70 29.14
C LYS A 118 1.99 27.81 30.15
N GLY A 119 2.47 27.71 31.40
CA GLY A 119 2.21 28.74 32.40
C GLY A 119 2.81 30.12 32.06
N VAL A 120 4.01 30.15 31.45
CA VAL A 120 4.65 31.41 31.02
C VAL A 120 3.92 31.96 29.80
N THR A 121 3.52 31.09 28.87
CA THR A 121 2.73 31.46 27.68
C THR A 121 1.37 32.02 28.08
N ASP A 122 0.64 31.40 29.01
CA ASP A 122 -0.65 31.88 29.49
C ASP A 122 -0.53 33.23 30.20
N ALA A 123 0.53 33.42 31.00
CA ALA A 123 0.82 34.71 31.62
C ALA A 123 1.16 35.79 30.59
N ALA A 124 1.89 35.45 29.53
CA ALA A 124 2.20 36.36 28.43
C ALA A 124 0.94 36.71 27.63
N ILE A 125 0.08 35.73 27.32
CA ILE A 125 -1.21 35.93 26.67
C ILE A 125 -2.08 36.86 27.52
N ALA A 126 -2.21 36.60 28.83
CA ALA A 126 -2.97 37.45 29.74
C ALA A 126 -2.44 38.89 29.79
N ARG A 127 -1.11 39.07 29.69
CA ARG A 127 -0.50 40.40 29.58
C ARG A 127 -0.85 41.08 28.27
N ILE A 128 -0.70 40.40 27.14
CA ILE A 128 -1.04 40.93 25.81
C ILE A 128 -2.52 41.29 25.72
N VAL A 129 -3.41 40.44 26.22
CA VAL A 129 -4.86 40.71 26.27
C VAL A 129 -5.13 41.92 27.13
N ARG A 130 -4.51 42.03 28.31
CA ARG A 130 -4.65 43.21 29.17
C ARG A 130 -4.19 44.49 28.48
N ASP A 131 -3.08 44.44 27.76
CA ASP A 131 -2.51 45.61 27.07
C ASP A 131 -3.36 46.01 25.85
N ARG A 132 -3.89 45.04 25.09
CA ARG A 132 -4.86 45.28 24.01
C ARG A 132 -6.14 45.91 24.54
N VAL A 133 -6.73 45.32 25.57
CA VAL A 133 -7.96 45.82 26.20
C VAL A 133 -7.75 47.22 26.79
N LYS A 134 -6.60 47.50 27.41
CA LYS A 134 -6.28 48.86 27.88
C LYS A 134 -6.08 49.85 26.73
N GLY A 135 -5.48 49.42 25.62
CA GLY A 135 -5.33 50.23 24.41
C GLY A 135 -6.68 50.59 23.78
N GLU A 136 -7.64 49.66 23.78
CA GLU A 136 -9.01 49.87 23.31
C GLU A 136 -9.84 50.71 24.31
N ASN A 137 -9.78 50.41 25.61
CA ASN A 137 -10.55 51.08 26.66
C ASN A 137 -10.06 52.50 27.02
N ASN A 138 -8.94 52.97 26.47
CA ASN A 138 -8.56 54.39 26.55
C ASN A 138 -9.60 55.31 25.85
N HIS A 139 -10.59 54.72 25.15
CA HIS A 139 -11.74 55.41 24.54
C HIS A 139 -13.06 55.29 25.34
N GLY A 140 -13.09 54.61 26.50
CA GLY A 140 -14.33 54.46 27.28
C GLY A 140 -14.15 53.75 28.61
N GLN A 141 -14.34 54.50 29.70
CA GLN A 141 -14.37 54.00 31.07
C GLN A 141 -15.71 53.27 31.32
N GLY A 142 -15.82 52.01 30.88
CA GLY A 142 -16.91 51.11 31.23
C GLY A 142 -16.39 49.97 32.12
N ASP A 143 -17.20 49.52 33.08
CA ASP A 143 -16.84 48.41 33.97
C ASP A 143 -16.59 47.13 33.14
N LEU A 144 -15.32 46.69 33.12
CA LEU A 144 -14.80 45.65 32.25
C LEU A 144 -15.54 44.31 32.38
N VAL A 145 -16.08 44.05 33.58
CA VAL A 145 -16.80 42.82 33.90
C VAL A 145 -18.15 42.76 33.17
N GLU A 146 -18.81 43.89 32.94
CA GLU A 146 -20.08 43.93 32.21
C GLU A 146 -19.88 43.74 30.71
N VAL A 147 -18.88 44.39 30.12
CA VAL A 147 -18.59 44.26 28.68
C VAL A 147 -18.25 42.82 28.29
N VAL A 148 -17.46 42.12 29.11
CA VAL A 148 -17.11 40.72 28.87
C VAL A 148 -18.33 39.81 29.03
N LYS A 149 -19.15 40.01 30.07
CA LYS A 149 -20.40 39.24 30.26
C LYS A 149 -21.38 39.46 29.11
N GLU A 150 -21.45 40.67 28.59
CA GLU A 150 -22.35 41.02 27.50
C GLU A 150 -21.88 40.43 26.16
N GLN A 151 -20.56 40.40 25.91
CA GLN A 151 -19.95 39.69 24.78
C GLN A 151 -20.14 38.16 24.87
N GLU A 152 -19.94 37.56 26.03
CA GLU A 152 -20.18 36.12 26.23
C GLU A 152 -21.64 35.75 26.00
N ARG A 153 -22.57 36.58 26.46
CA ARG A 153 -24.01 36.41 26.20
C ARG A 153 -24.30 36.48 24.70
N ARG A 154 -23.71 37.45 24.00
CA ARG A 154 -23.85 37.62 22.54
C ARG A 154 -23.34 36.41 21.77
N ASN A 155 -22.12 35.97 22.05
CA ASN A 155 -21.54 34.78 21.42
C ASN A 155 -22.38 33.53 21.67
N ARG A 156 -22.97 33.39 22.87
CA ARG A 156 -23.84 32.25 23.18
C ARG A 156 -25.17 32.32 22.43
N GLU A 157 -25.70 33.51 22.23
CA GLU A 157 -26.89 33.75 21.41
C GLU A 157 -26.60 33.49 19.93
N ASP A 158 -25.46 33.93 19.42
CA ASP A 158 -25.02 33.68 18.03
C ASP A 158 -24.79 32.18 17.77
N LEU A 159 -24.14 31.47 18.70
CA LEU A 159 -23.97 30.00 18.64
C LEU A 159 -25.31 29.25 18.72
N ALA A 160 -26.27 29.75 19.50
CA ALA A 160 -27.60 29.17 19.57
C ALA A 160 -28.40 29.40 18.28
N ALA A 161 -28.24 30.56 17.65
CA ALA A 161 -28.84 30.89 16.37
C ALA A 161 -28.23 30.03 15.23
N GLU A 162 -26.91 29.87 15.20
CA GLU A 162 -26.22 29.03 14.21
C GLU A 162 -26.64 27.56 14.31
N ASN A 163 -26.79 27.02 15.52
CA ASN A 163 -27.29 25.65 15.71
C ASN A 163 -28.78 25.50 15.33
N ALA A 164 -29.58 26.55 15.49
CA ALA A 164 -31.00 26.54 15.11
C ALA A 164 -31.21 26.73 13.59
N GLU A 165 -30.25 27.30 12.87
CA GLU A 165 -30.27 27.38 11.40
C GLU A 165 -29.80 26.09 10.71
N LEU A 166 -29.15 25.19 11.45
CA LEU A 166 -28.64 23.90 10.96
C LEU A 166 -29.63 22.73 11.17
N GLU A 167 -30.72 22.92 11.92
CA GLU A 167 -31.86 21.98 12.05
C GLU A 167 -33.00 22.31 11.08
#